data_AF-A0A7C5JSW2-F1
#
_entry.id   AF-A0A7C5JSW2-F1
#
_cell.length_a   1.000
_cell.length_b   1.000
_cell.length_c   1.000
_cell.angle_alpha   90.00
_cell.angle_beta   90.00
_cell.angle_gamma   90.00
#
_symmetry.space_group_name_H-M   'P 1'
#
loop_
_entity.id
_entity.type
_entity.pdbx_description
1 polymer ?
#
loop_
_entity_poly.entity_id
_entity_poly.type
_entity_poly.pdbx_seq_one_letter_code
_entity_poly.pdbx_strand_id
1 'polypeptide(L)' 'TREMIDVLRPAEKGAIAAGDLDAVVGTKALRPIVKGEALRWTMLGE' A
#
# COMPACT_ATOMS: atom_id res chain seq x y z
N THR A 1 4.44 8.22 -2.59
CA THR A 1 4.08 9.46 -1.86
C THR A 1 2.68 9.32 -1.27
N ARG A 2 2.27 10.16 -0.31
CA ARG A 2 0.94 10.05 0.34
C ARG A 2 -0.22 10.15 -0.67
N GLU A 3 -0.04 10.92 -1.73
CA GLU A 3 -1.02 11.14 -2.79
C GLU A 3 -1.27 9.89 -3.67
N MET A 4 -0.36 8.92 -3.65
CA MET A 4 -0.47 7.69 -4.46
C MET A 4 -1.21 6.55 -3.75
N ILE A 5 -1.54 6.71 -2.47
CA ILE A 5 -2.15 5.68 -1.64
C ILE A 5 -3.45 6.21 -1.03
N ASP A 6 -4.42 5.34 -0.80
CA ASP A 6 -5.66 5.71 -0.11
C ASP A 6 -6.20 4.53 0.70
N VAL A 7 -7.01 4.83 1.71
CA VAL A 7 -7.65 3.81 2.55
C VAL A 7 -9.02 3.48 1.97
N LEU A 8 -9.11 2.31 1.35
CA LEU A 8 -10.37 1.80 0.82
C LEU A 8 -10.98 0.76 1.76
N ARG A 9 -12.30 0.61 1.68
CA ARG A 9 -13.07 -0.39 2.44
C ARG A 9 -13.90 -1.22 1.47
N PRO A 10 -14.11 -2.53 1.74
CA PRO A 10 -13.60 -3.29 2.89
C PRO A 10 -12.10 -3.61 2.79
N ALA A 11 -11.46 -3.95 3.91
CA ALA A 11 -10.06 -4.38 3.91
C ALA A 11 -9.94 -5.79 3.32
N GLU A 12 -9.24 -5.89 2.19
CA GLU A 12 -8.94 -7.20 1.58
C GLU A 12 -7.97 -7.99 2.47
N LYS A 13 -8.11 -9.33 2.48
CA LYS A 13 -7.25 -10.21 3.29
C LYS A 13 -5.78 -10.00 2.93
N GLY A 14 -4.97 -9.67 3.93
CA GLY A 14 -3.53 -9.44 3.80
C GLY A 14 -3.15 -8.11 3.14
N ALA A 15 -4.11 -7.19 2.98
CA ALA A 15 -3.80 -5.79 2.71
C ALA A 15 -3.07 -5.17 3.91
N ILE A 16 -2.22 -4.18 3.65
CA ILE A 16 -1.62 -3.36 4.70
C ILE A 16 -2.74 -2.66 5.48
N ALA A 17 -2.64 -2.66 6.81
CA ALA A 17 -3.65 -2.07 7.66
C ALA A 17 -3.64 -0.54 7.55
N ALA A 18 -4.79 0.10 7.72
CA ALA A 18 -4.91 1.56 7.67
C ALA A 18 -4.05 2.28 8.73
N GLY A 19 -3.70 1.62 9.83
CA GLY A 19 -2.81 2.15 10.86
C GLY A 19 -1.33 2.21 10.44
N ASP A 20 -0.94 1.48 9.39
CA ASP A 20 0.47 1.35 8.98
C ASP A 20 0.82 2.26 7.78
N LEU A 21 -0.05 3.23 7.42
CA LEU A 21 0.14 4.09 6.26
C LEU A 21 1.47 4.86 6.29
N ASP A 22 1.89 5.31 7.47
CA ASP A 22 3.12 6.09 7.62
C ASP A 22 4.36 5.26 7.25
N ALA A 23 4.32 3.95 7.51
CA ALA A 23 5.40 3.02 7.13
C ALA A 23 5.39 2.67 5.62
N VAL A 24 4.27 2.92 4.91
CA VAL A 24 4.20 2.79 3.45
C VAL A 24 4.84 4.00 2.77
N VAL A 25 4.67 5.20 3.33
CA VAL A 25 5.21 6.42 2.73
C VAL A 25 6.74 6.42 2.80
N GLY A 26 7.38 6.55 1.64
CA GLY A 26 8.84 6.53 1.50
C GLY A 26 9.38 5.20 0.96
N THR A 27 8.58 4.13 1.01
CA THR A 27 8.91 2.87 0.33
C THR A 27 8.78 2.99 -1.18
N LYS A 28 9.42 2.08 -1.90
CA LYS A 28 9.34 1.93 -3.36
C LYS A 28 8.56 0.70 -3.74
N ALA A 29 7.79 0.81 -4.81
CA ALA A 29 7.11 -0.32 -5.40
C ALA A 29 8.13 -1.25 -6.08
N LEU A 30 8.12 -2.54 -5.71
CA LEU A 30 8.99 -3.58 -6.29
C LEU A 30 8.48 -4.06 -7.66
N ARG A 31 7.24 -3.71 -8.01
CA ARG A 31 6.60 -3.97 -9.30
C ARG A 31 5.59 -2.86 -9.62
N PRO A 32 5.11 -2.75 -10.87
CA PRO A 32 3.95 -1.94 -11.18
C PRO A 32 2.74 -2.35 -10.33
N ILE A 33 2.02 -1.36 -9.80
CA ILE A 33 0.81 -1.52 -8.98
C ILE A 33 -0.31 -0.77 -9.68
N VAL A 34 -1.43 -1.43 -9.93
CA VAL A 34 -2.56 -0.78 -10.59
C VAL A 34 -3.38 0.02 -9.58
N LYS A 35 -4.01 1.11 -10.02
CA LYS A 35 -4.85 1.93 -9.15
C LYS A 35 -6.00 1.09 -8.59
N GLY A 36 -6.20 1.14 -7.28
CA GLY A 36 -7.24 0.38 -6.57
C GLY A 36 -6.82 -1.03 -6.14
N GLU A 37 -5.60 -1.46 -6.49
CA GLU A 37 -5.04 -2.72 -5.98
C GLU A 37 -4.69 -2.60 -4.48
N ALA A 38 -5.04 -3.62 -3.70
CA ALA A 38 -4.69 -3.68 -2.29
C ALA A 38 -3.17 -3.82 -2.09
N LEU A 39 -2.55 -2.86 -1.40
CA LEU A 39 -1.12 -2.89 -1.09
C LEU A 39 -0.79 -4.00 -0.10
N ARG A 40 0.35 -4.66 -0.32
CA ARG A 40 0.91 -5.72 0.54
C ARG A 40 2.37 -5.44 0.80
N TRP A 41 2.89 -5.82 1.96
CA TRP A 41 4.30 -5.58 2.31
C TRP A 41 5.28 -6.22 1.33
N THR A 42 4.93 -7.34 0.70
CA THR A 42 5.74 -7.99 -0.34
C THR A 42 5.85 -7.20 -1.64
N MET A 43 5.07 -6.13 -1.80
CA MET A 43 5.09 -5.26 -2.98
C MET A 43 5.96 -4.01 -2.78
N LEU A 44 6.45 -3.78 -1.56
CA LEU A 44 7.16 -2.57 -1.15
C LEU A 44 8.58 -2.91 -0.64
N GLY A 45 9.54 -2.04 -0.90
CA GLY A 45 10.93 -2.16 -0.44
C GLY A 45 11.65 -0.80 -0.37
N GLU A 46 12.98 -0.84 -0.18
CA GLU A 46 13.86 0.34 -0.10
C GLU A 46 14.08 1.07 -1.44
#